data_AF-A0A9E4SE84-F1
#
_entry.id   AF-A0A9E4SE84-F1
#
_cell.length_a   1.000
_cell.length_b   1.000
_cell.length_c   1.000
_cell.angle_alpha   90.00
_cell.angle_beta   90.00
_cell.angle_gamma   90.00
#
_symmetry.space_group_name_H-M   'P 1'
#
loop_
_entity.id
_entity.type
_entity.pdbx_description
1 polymer ?
#
loop_
_entity_poly.entity_id
_entity_poly.type
_entity_poly.pdbx_seq_one_letter_code
_entity_poly.pdbx_strand_id
1 'polypeptide(L)'
;TPFQKSLAEAITENGYLVAESPGWGTGTVDLAVSDPERPGRYILGIECDGPSYDSARSARDRDRLRPQVLEGLGWRLHRAWSPEWASNPQRELERVLAAIGAPKTPAESAAPEPKPVESTETIVRDDVPAPAAVPQVTEYQTARPSLKRKDKDLAAASTLSLALWTAEVVQKESPVHVVEAARRIFTEAGVKRPGKRVQAAMEEAVDELVQSGQVLRRGDFLWSAGMTKPPVRDRSGLPPASRKLEMVSDEELAEAVCVVVGQSYGIAGEQAPAAVFKLLGYSRTTDAMKDRCDSIISGLLSEGRLEDDGGLLVLAASSHT
;
A
#
# COMPACT_ATOMS: atom_id res chain seq x y z
N THR A 1 22.46 14.22 -2.49
CA THR A 1 23.23 15.47 -2.25
C THR A 1 24.52 15.46 -3.06
N PRO A 2 25.22 16.60 -3.24
CA PRO A 2 26.55 16.60 -3.88
C PRO A 2 27.53 15.65 -3.20
N PHE A 3 27.49 15.57 -1.86
CA PHE A 3 28.23 14.58 -1.07
C PHE A 3 27.87 13.12 -1.44
N GLN A 4 26.59 12.74 -1.37
CA GLN A 4 26.14 11.38 -1.71
C GLN A 4 26.55 10.96 -3.12
N LYS A 5 26.43 11.87 -4.10
CA LYS A 5 26.83 11.60 -5.49
C LYS A 5 28.34 11.39 -5.61
N SER A 6 29.14 12.27 -5.01
CA SER A 6 30.61 12.16 -5.02
C SER A 6 31.09 10.87 -4.33
N LEU A 7 30.45 10.48 -3.23
CA LEU A 7 30.76 9.22 -2.53
C LEU A 7 30.37 8.00 -3.38
N ALA A 8 29.19 8.01 -4.00
CA ALA A 8 28.73 6.93 -4.88
C ALA A 8 29.63 6.75 -6.11
N GLU A 9 30.06 7.86 -6.73
CA GLU A 9 31.02 7.86 -7.85
C GLU A 9 32.35 7.23 -7.43
N ALA A 10 32.92 7.66 -6.29
CA ALA A 10 34.19 7.12 -5.78
C ALA A 10 34.12 5.61 -5.48
N ILE A 11 33.01 5.12 -4.92
CA ILE A 11 32.80 3.68 -4.70
C ILE A 11 32.68 2.93 -6.04
N THR A 12 32.02 3.55 -7.03
CA THR A 12 31.83 2.98 -8.37
C THR A 12 33.16 2.86 -9.13
N GLU A 13 34.02 3.88 -9.04
CA GLU A 13 35.38 3.85 -9.62
C GLU A 13 36.25 2.74 -9.02
N ASN A 14 35.95 2.29 -7.81
CA ASN A 14 36.62 1.16 -7.16
C ASN A 14 35.96 -0.20 -7.46
N GLY A 15 35.07 -0.27 -8.45
CA GLY A 15 34.54 -1.50 -9.01
C GLY A 15 33.23 -2.02 -8.38
N TYR A 16 32.58 -1.23 -7.52
CA TYR A 16 31.32 -1.63 -6.87
C TYR A 16 30.11 -0.89 -7.44
N LEU A 17 29.00 -1.59 -7.69
CA LEU A 17 27.77 -0.94 -8.15
C LEU A 17 27.00 -0.36 -6.97
N VAL A 18 26.70 0.94 -7.01
CA VAL A 18 25.95 1.65 -5.96
C VAL A 18 24.55 2.00 -6.45
N ALA A 19 23.54 1.71 -5.63
CA ALA A 19 22.16 2.17 -5.83
C ALA A 19 21.87 3.35 -4.90
N GLU A 20 21.24 4.40 -5.42
CA GLU A 20 20.77 5.54 -4.63
C GLU A 20 19.40 5.24 -4.01
N SER A 21 19.27 5.46 -2.71
CA SER A 21 18.03 5.29 -1.94
C SER A 21 17.27 3.97 -2.13
N PRO A 22 17.93 2.79 -2.12
CA PRO A 22 17.24 1.52 -2.28
C PRO A 22 16.46 1.17 -1.01
N GLY A 23 15.17 0.89 -1.17
CA GLY A 23 14.25 0.54 -0.10
C GLY A 23 12.84 1.07 -0.37
N TRP A 24 11.89 0.75 0.52
CA TRP A 24 10.51 1.21 0.44
C TRP A 24 10.11 1.84 1.78
N GLY A 25 9.59 3.06 1.78
CA GLY A 25 9.11 3.74 2.99
C GLY A 25 10.22 4.22 3.92
N THR A 26 10.05 4.07 5.24
CA THR A 26 10.99 4.56 6.28
C THR A 26 12.27 3.73 6.43
N GLY A 27 12.39 2.63 5.68
CA GLY A 27 13.51 1.67 5.73
C GLY A 27 14.50 1.80 4.57
N THR A 28 14.65 2.99 3.98
CA THR A 28 15.62 3.27 2.92
C THR A 28 16.97 3.70 3.51
N VAL A 29 18.06 3.11 3.03
CA VAL A 29 19.43 3.63 3.23
C VAL A 29 19.73 4.69 2.17
N ASP A 30 20.63 5.63 2.42
CA ASP A 30 20.91 6.71 1.45
C ASP A 30 21.59 6.18 0.18
N LEU A 31 22.53 5.25 0.35
CA LEU A 31 23.16 4.48 -0.73
C LEU A 31 23.19 3.00 -0.34
N ALA A 32 23.15 2.08 -1.30
CA ALA A 32 23.53 0.70 -1.05
C ALA A 32 24.49 0.15 -2.09
N VAL A 33 25.47 -0.60 -1.60
CA VAL A 33 26.48 -1.28 -2.41
C VAL A 33 25.95 -2.66 -2.78
N SER A 34 25.91 -2.95 -4.07
CA SER A 34 25.41 -4.22 -4.61
C SER A 34 26.41 -5.35 -4.36
N ASP A 35 25.90 -6.56 -4.15
CA ASP A 35 26.71 -7.78 -4.06
C ASP A 35 27.14 -8.22 -5.47
N PRO A 36 28.44 -8.16 -5.84
CA PRO A 36 28.89 -8.58 -7.16
C PRO A 36 28.71 -10.09 -7.38
N GLU A 37 28.71 -10.89 -6.31
CA GLU A 37 28.51 -12.34 -6.37
C GLU A 37 27.02 -12.72 -6.42
N ARG A 38 26.11 -11.81 -6.03
CA ARG A 38 24.66 -12.04 -5.97
C ARG A 38 23.86 -10.83 -6.49
N PRO A 39 23.70 -10.70 -7.82
CA PRO A 39 22.92 -9.63 -8.43
C PRO A 39 21.52 -9.51 -7.83
N GLY A 40 21.11 -8.28 -7.48
CA GLY A 40 19.82 -8.00 -6.83
C GLY A 40 19.86 -8.04 -5.30
N ARG A 41 21.03 -8.26 -4.69
CA ARG A 41 21.25 -8.09 -3.25
C ARG A 41 22.24 -6.98 -2.96
N TYR A 42 22.18 -6.45 -1.73
CA TYR A 42 23.10 -5.44 -1.23
C TYR A 42 23.98 -6.01 -0.13
N ILE A 43 25.26 -5.62 -0.11
CA ILE A 43 26.26 -6.02 0.90
C ILE A 43 26.46 -4.97 2.00
N LEU A 44 26.08 -3.72 1.72
CA LEU A 44 26.24 -2.62 2.66
C LEU A 44 25.23 -1.52 2.32
N GLY A 45 24.47 -1.08 3.31
CA GLY A 45 23.76 0.19 3.28
C GLY A 45 24.63 1.29 3.87
N ILE A 46 24.66 2.46 3.24
CA ILE A 46 25.39 3.62 3.71
C ILE A 46 24.37 4.70 4.10
N GLU A 47 24.47 5.16 5.34
CA GLU A 47 23.74 6.34 5.83
C GLU A 47 24.61 7.58 5.66
N CYS A 48 24.03 8.62 5.07
CA CYS A 48 24.67 9.91 4.82
C CYS A 48 23.94 11.02 5.58
N ASP A 49 24.69 12.05 5.97
CA ASP A 49 24.19 13.25 6.67
C ASP A 49 23.55 14.29 5.73
N GLY A 50 22.72 13.85 4.76
CA GLY A 50 22.00 14.71 3.82
C GLY A 50 20.69 15.31 4.37
N PRO A 51 19.85 15.97 3.53
CA PRO A 51 18.51 16.44 3.93
C PRO A 51 17.60 15.35 4.53
N SER A 52 17.82 14.08 4.18
CA SER A 52 17.20 12.91 4.81
C SER A 52 17.57 12.76 6.30
N TYR A 53 18.77 13.20 6.68
CA TYR A 53 19.32 13.20 8.05
C TYR A 53 18.67 14.24 8.96
N ASP A 54 18.16 15.33 8.39
CA ASP A 54 17.49 16.41 9.12
C ASP A 54 15.96 16.23 9.22
N SER A 55 15.41 15.21 8.55
CA SER A 55 13.97 14.94 8.48
C SER A 55 13.39 14.21 9.70
N ALA A 56 14.22 13.80 10.66
CA ALA A 56 13.79 13.04 11.82
C ALA A 56 13.38 13.94 12.99
N ARG A 57 12.25 13.59 13.62
CA ARG A 57 11.59 14.33 14.72
C ARG A 57 12.48 14.61 15.93
N SER A 58 13.48 13.78 16.21
CA SER A 58 14.43 13.99 17.31
C SER A 58 15.79 13.32 17.05
N ALA A 59 16.85 13.80 17.72
CA ALA A 59 18.17 13.14 17.67
C ALA A 59 18.14 11.68 18.16
N ARG A 60 17.20 11.34 19.04
CA ARG A 60 17.02 9.96 19.54
C ARG A 60 16.47 9.03 18.45
N ASP A 61 15.56 9.53 17.63
CA ASP A 61 15.00 8.76 16.50
C ASP A 61 16.07 8.53 15.43
N ARG A 62 16.96 9.52 15.23
CA ARG A 62 18.10 9.46 14.31
C ARG A 62 19.17 8.47 14.73
N ASP A 63 19.60 8.54 15.97
CA ASP A 63 20.80 7.83 16.42
C ASP A 63 20.54 6.46 17.02
N ARG A 64 19.27 6.12 17.30
CA ARG A 64 18.92 4.81 17.90
C ARG A 64 17.86 4.05 17.13
N LEU A 65 16.71 4.65 16.83
CA LEU A 65 15.58 3.90 16.25
C LEU A 65 15.81 3.55 14.79
N ARG A 66 16.35 4.48 14.00
CA ARG A 66 16.59 4.24 12.57
C ARG A 66 17.61 3.13 12.30
N PRO A 67 18.80 3.11 12.96
CA PRO A 67 19.71 1.97 12.85
C PRO A 67 19.06 0.65 13.28
N GLN A 68 18.32 0.64 14.39
CA GLN A 68 17.64 -0.58 14.88
C GLN A 68 16.60 -1.12 13.91
N VAL A 69 15.82 -0.24 13.25
CA VAL A 69 14.83 -0.65 12.25
C VAL A 69 15.52 -1.19 11.00
N LEU A 70 16.54 -0.51 10.51
CA LEU A 70 17.27 -0.92 9.31
C LEU A 70 18.05 -2.23 9.54
N GLU A 71 18.76 -2.36 10.66
CA GLU A 71 19.41 -3.61 11.07
C GLU A 71 18.38 -4.73 11.27
N GLY A 72 17.21 -4.44 11.85
CA GLY A 72 16.09 -5.38 11.97
C GLY A 72 15.48 -5.83 10.64
N LEU A 73 15.64 -5.03 9.58
CA LEU A 73 15.30 -5.39 8.19
C LEU A 73 16.43 -6.15 7.47
N GLY A 74 17.52 -6.46 8.18
CA GLY A 74 18.67 -7.20 7.65
C GLY A 74 19.69 -6.32 6.93
N TRP A 75 19.68 -5.00 7.14
CA TRP A 75 20.71 -4.13 6.61
C TRP A 75 21.97 -4.15 7.46
N ARG A 76 23.11 -4.41 6.82
CA ARG A 76 24.41 -4.03 7.36
C ARG A 76 24.68 -2.56 7.05
N LEU A 77 24.85 -1.74 8.07
CA LEU A 77 24.97 -0.28 7.91
C LEU A 77 26.40 0.22 8.07
N HIS A 78 26.74 1.24 7.31
CA HIS A 78 27.93 2.08 7.49
C HIS A 78 27.54 3.55 7.46
N ARG A 79 28.11 4.36 8.34
CA ARG A 79 27.85 5.81 8.34
C ARG A 79 28.98 6.56 7.66
N ALA A 80 28.63 7.44 6.74
CA ALA A 80 29.55 8.36 6.08
C ALA A 80 29.02 9.79 6.18
N TRP A 81 29.85 10.72 6.63
CA TRP A 81 29.43 12.08 6.97
C TRP A 81 30.15 13.11 6.09
N SER A 82 29.45 14.18 5.72
CA SER A 82 29.90 15.20 4.80
C SER A 82 31.09 16.02 5.30
N PRO A 83 31.25 16.36 6.61
CA PRO A 83 32.45 17.04 7.10
C PRO A 83 33.70 16.18 6.99
N GLU A 84 33.62 14.90 7.36
CA GLU A 84 34.71 13.94 7.30
C GLU A 84 35.10 13.66 5.84
N TRP A 85 34.12 13.51 4.95
CA TRP A 85 34.35 13.38 3.51
C TRP A 85 35.03 14.62 2.93
N ALA A 86 34.57 15.82 3.29
CA ALA A 86 35.17 17.07 2.80
C ALA A 86 36.61 17.27 3.32
N SER A 87 36.92 16.81 4.53
CA SER A 87 38.25 16.95 5.12
C SER A 87 39.26 15.95 4.56
N ASN A 88 38.86 14.69 4.32
CA ASN A 88 39.74 13.66 3.78
C ASN A 88 38.94 12.58 3.03
N PRO A 89 38.58 12.82 1.75
CA PRO A 89 37.79 11.88 0.96
C PRO A 89 38.45 10.49 0.84
N GLN A 90 39.77 10.47 0.68
CA GLN A 90 40.53 9.23 0.51
C GLN A 90 40.41 8.32 1.74
N ARG A 91 40.56 8.89 2.94
CA ARG A 91 40.45 8.14 4.20
C ARG A 91 39.04 7.60 4.42
N GLU A 92 38.02 8.41 4.14
CA GLU A 92 36.63 7.97 4.30
C GLU A 92 36.25 6.90 3.26
N LEU A 93 36.76 7.01 2.03
CA LEU A 93 36.60 5.98 1.01
C LEU A 93 37.24 4.65 1.46
N GLU A 94 38.46 4.69 2.01
CA GLU A 94 39.13 3.49 2.55
C GLU A 94 38.32 2.81 3.66
N ARG A 95 37.66 3.59 4.52
CA ARG A 95 36.78 3.05 5.58
C ARG A 95 35.54 2.38 5.00
N VAL A 96 34.93 2.94 3.96
CA VAL A 96 33.79 2.35 3.26
C VAL A 96 34.20 1.04 2.57
N LEU A 97 35.33 1.05 1.86
CA LEU A 97 35.86 -0.15 1.18
C LEU A 97 36.21 -1.26 2.19
N ALA A 98 36.77 -0.91 3.34
CA ALA A 98 37.02 -1.87 4.42
C ALA A 98 35.71 -2.46 4.98
N ALA A 99 34.66 -1.64 5.13
CA ALA A 99 33.34 -2.11 5.56
C ALA A 99 32.68 -3.03 4.54
N ILE A 100 32.86 -2.76 3.24
CA ILE A 100 32.41 -3.63 2.15
C ILE A 100 33.07 -5.01 2.27
N GLY A 101 34.40 -5.05 2.45
CA GLY A 101 35.21 -6.28 2.52
C GLY A 101 35.15 -7.05 3.85
N ALA A 102 34.49 -6.53 4.89
CA ALA A 102 34.39 -7.19 6.18
C ALA A 102 33.54 -8.49 6.10
N PRO A 103 33.97 -9.61 6.72
CA PRO A 103 33.26 -10.88 6.65
C PRO A 103 31.88 -10.81 7.32
N LYS A 104 30.85 -11.38 6.65
CA LYS A 104 29.49 -11.50 7.17
C LYS A 104 29.51 -12.38 8.44
N THR A 105 28.95 -11.92 9.55
CA THR A 105 28.85 -12.72 10.78
C THR A 105 27.83 -13.85 10.54
N PRO A 106 27.97 -15.07 11.12
CA PRO A 106 27.13 -16.22 10.75
C PRO A 106 25.61 -16.04 10.92
N ALA A 107 25.17 -15.04 11.68
CA ALA A 107 23.76 -14.69 11.87
C ALA A 107 23.12 -13.99 10.64
N GLU A 108 23.91 -13.58 9.64
CA GLU A 108 23.46 -12.71 8.54
C GLU A 108 23.33 -13.43 7.17
N SER A 109 23.56 -14.76 7.14
CA SER A 109 23.48 -15.56 5.90
C SER A 109 22.22 -16.44 5.79
N ALA A 110 21.38 -16.49 6.83
CA ALA A 110 20.11 -17.21 6.81
C ALA A 110 18.95 -16.21 6.81
N ALA A 111 18.34 -16.00 5.64
CA ALA A 111 16.98 -15.49 5.59
C ALA A 111 16.07 -16.54 6.26
N PRO A 112 15.25 -16.19 7.27
CA PRO A 112 14.34 -17.16 7.85
C PRO A 112 13.11 -17.31 6.95
N GLU A 113 12.92 -18.51 6.39
CA GLU A 113 11.60 -19.02 6.01
C GLU A 113 10.71 -19.11 7.27
N PRO A 114 9.39 -18.87 7.16
CA PRO A 114 8.51 -18.90 8.32
C PRO A 114 8.14 -20.35 8.67
N LYS A 115 8.60 -20.83 9.83
CA LYS A 115 7.95 -21.95 10.54
C LYS A 115 7.80 -21.65 12.04
N PRO A 116 6.69 -22.10 12.66
CA PRO A 116 6.37 -21.82 14.06
C PRO A 116 6.98 -22.85 15.00
N VAL A 117 7.50 -22.45 16.17
CA VAL A 117 7.02 -22.85 17.50
C VAL A 117 7.92 -22.34 18.65
N GLU A 118 7.20 -22.04 19.74
CA GLU A 118 7.49 -22.27 21.16
C GLU A 118 8.58 -21.49 21.93
N SER A 119 8.04 -20.97 23.03
CA SER A 119 8.60 -20.18 24.11
C SER A 119 9.31 -21.02 25.18
N THR A 120 10.45 -20.52 25.65
CA THR A 120 10.97 -20.52 27.03
C THR A 120 12.22 -19.63 26.98
N GLU A 121 12.50 -18.64 27.83
CA GLU A 121 12.22 -18.43 29.24
C GLU A 121 11.99 -16.92 29.55
N THR A 122 11.37 -16.70 30.69
CA THR A 122 10.96 -15.45 31.35
C THR A 122 12.03 -14.38 31.53
N ILE A 123 11.73 -13.16 31.07
CA ILE A 123 12.16 -11.90 31.70
C ILE A 123 10.88 -11.11 31.97
N VAL A 124 10.57 -10.89 33.25
CA VAL A 124 9.47 -10.01 33.69
C VAL A 124 9.83 -8.58 33.29
N ARG A 125 9.11 -8.04 32.32
CA ARG A 125 9.03 -6.61 32.00
C ARG A 125 7.56 -6.26 31.90
N ASP A 126 7.16 -5.19 32.56
CA ASP A 126 5.81 -4.62 32.49
C ASP A 126 5.25 -4.66 31.07
N ASP A 127 4.03 -5.17 30.95
CA ASP A 127 3.28 -5.30 29.70
C ASP A 127 3.17 -3.95 28.99
N VAL A 128 4.06 -3.73 28.02
CA VAL A 128 3.76 -2.85 26.88
C VAL A 128 2.78 -3.64 26.03
N PRO A 129 1.56 -3.11 25.74
CA PRO A 129 0.62 -3.81 24.88
C PRO A 129 1.32 -4.18 23.57
N ALA A 130 1.20 -5.44 23.17
CA ALA A 130 1.69 -5.91 21.88
C ALA A 130 1.26 -4.94 20.77
N PRO A 131 2.09 -4.68 19.74
CA PRO A 131 1.65 -3.88 18.60
C PRO A 131 0.39 -4.53 18.05
N ALA A 132 -0.72 -3.78 18.07
CA ALA A 132 -2.03 -4.25 17.64
C ALA A 132 -1.89 -4.95 16.28
N ALA A 133 -2.45 -6.16 16.18
CA ALA A 133 -2.45 -6.93 14.94
C ALA A 133 -2.91 -6.03 13.79
N VAL A 134 -2.13 -5.98 12.71
CA VAL A 134 -2.50 -5.21 11.51
C VAL A 134 -3.90 -5.70 11.11
N PRO A 135 -4.88 -4.80 10.96
CA PRO A 135 -6.23 -5.27 10.75
C PRO A 135 -6.35 -6.02 9.44
N GLN A 136 -6.88 -7.24 9.54
CA GLN A 136 -7.08 -8.10 8.38
C GLN A 136 -8.51 -7.92 7.89
N VAL A 137 -8.62 -7.33 6.70
CA VAL A 137 -9.87 -7.29 5.93
C VAL A 137 -9.85 -8.39 4.88
N THR A 138 -11.03 -8.77 4.38
CA THR A 138 -11.14 -9.83 3.38
C THR A 138 -10.49 -9.39 2.06
N GLU A 139 -9.79 -10.30 1.40
CA GLU A 139 -9.24 -10.03 0.07
C GLU A 139 -10.33 -9.72 -0.96
N TYR A 140 -10.05 -8.79 -1.86
CA TYR A 140 -10.93 -8.47 -2.98
C TYR A 140 -11.04 -9.66 -3.93
N GLN A 141 -12.26 -10.19 -4.09
CA GLN A 141 -12.53 -11.29 -5.01
C GLN A 141 -13.01 -10.79 -6.37
N THR A 142 -12.32 -11.18 -7.42
CA THR A 142 -12.69 -10.83 -8.80
C THR A 142 -13.74 -11.78 -9.36
N ALA A 143 -14.78 -11.25 -9.99
CA ALA A 143 -15.80 -11.98 -10.71
C ALA A 143 -15.28 -12.48 -12.06
N ARG A 144 -15.77 -13.65 -12.46
CA ARG A 144 -15.59 -14.23 -13.79
C ARG A 144 -16.98 -14.53 -14.37
N PRO A 145 -17.56 -13.61 -15.15
CA PRO A 145 -18.92 -13.77 -15.65
C PRO A 145 -19.03 -14.96 -16.60
N SER A 146 -20.20 -15.61 -16.63
CA SER A 146 -20.42 -16.84 -17.38
C SER A 146 -20.75 -16.59 -18.86
N LEU A 147 -19.72 -16.29 -19.66
CA LEU A 147 -19.88 -16.03 -21.10
C LEU A 147 -20.08 -17.33 -21.90
N LYS A 148 -21.18 -17.44 -22.65
CA LYS A 148 -21.37 -18.56 -23.60
C LYS A 148 -20.44 -18.36 -24.80
N ARG A 149 -20.03 -19.47 -25.44
CA ARG A 149 -19.10 -19.44 -26.61
C ARG A 149 -19.52 -18.46 -27.73
N LYS A 150 -20.81 -18.40 -28.03
CA LYS A 150 -21.37 -17.52 -29.07
C LYS A 150 -21.28 -16.03 -28.72
N ASP A 151 -21.18 -15.71 -27.44
CA ASP A 151 -21.22 -14.33 -26.94
C ASP A 151 -19.80 -13.81 -26.61
N LYS A 152 -18.75 -14.55 -26.97
CA LYS A 152 -17.36 -14.07 -26.89
C LYS A 152 -17.07 -12.95 -27.90
N ASP A 153 -17.82 -12.90 -28.99
CA ASP A 153 -17.84 -11.72 -29.85
C ASP A 153 -18.74 -10.65 -29.24
N LEU A 154 -18.12 -9.73 -28.49
CA LEU A 154 -18.84 -8.63 -27.83
C LEU A 154 -19.53 -7.68 -28.83
N ALA A 155 -19.08 -7.61 -30.08
CA ALA A 155 -19.73 -6.75 -31.07
C ALA A 155 -21.10 -7.31 -31.50
N ALA A 156 -21.29 -8.62 -31.39
CA ALA A 156 -22.54 -9.33 -31.68
C ALA A 156 -23.35 -9.68 -30.41
N ALA A 157 -22.79 -9.45 -29.22
CA ALA A 157 -23.47 -9.70 -27.96
C ALA A 157 -24.71 -8.80 -27.82
N SER A 158 -25.81 -9.38 -27.33
CA SER A 158 -27.04 -8.63 -27.05
C SER A 158 -26.91 -7.82 -25.76
N THR A 159 -27.65 -6.70 -25.68
CA THR A 159 -27.76 -5.87 -24.46
C THR A 159 -28.14 -6.71 -23.24
N LEU A 160 -29.11 -7.63 -23.40
CA LEU A 160 -29.51 -8.57 -22.35
C LEU A 160 -28.35 -9.46 -21.86
N SER A 161 -27.50 -9.96 -22.75
CA SER A 161 -26.33 -10.77 -22.33
C SER A 161 -25.35 -9.92 -21.52
N LEU A 162 -25.06 -8.69 -21.98
CA LEU A 162 -24.18 -7.75 -21.28
C LEU A 162 -24.74 -7.37 -19.91
N ALA A 163 -26.06 -7.17 -19.81
CA ALA A 163 -26.76 -6.89 -18.56
C ALA A 163 -26.64 -8.07 -17.59
N LEU A 164 -26.89 -9.30 -18.03
CA LEU A 164 -26.75 -10.50 -17.19
C LEU A 164 -25.33 -10.65 -16.63
N TRP A 165 -24.30 -10.48 -17.46
CA TRP A 165 -22.91 -10.57 -16.98
C TRP A 165 -22.52 -9.41 -16.06
N THR A 166 -23.03 -8.21 -16.33
CA THR A 166 -22.82 -7.06 -15.46
C THR A 166 -23.44 -7.30 -14.10
N ALA A 167 -24.67 -7.85 -14.05
CA ALA A 167 -25.32 -8.24 -12.80
C ALA A 167 -24.53 -9.32 -12.04
N GLU A 168 -23.97 -10.34 -12.72
CA GLU A 168 -23.07 -11.33 -12.10
C GLU A 168 -21.84 -10.67 -11.46
N VAL A 169 -21.22 -9.70 -12.14
CA VAL A 169 -20.08 -8.96 -11.60
C VAL A 169 -20.49 -8.13 -10.40
N VAL A 170 -21.59 -7.37 -10.49
CA VAL A 170 -22.10 -6.55 -9.37
C VAL A 170 -22.45 -7.40 -8.16
N GLN A 171 -23.07 -8.56 -8.34
CA GLN A 171 -23.42 -9.46 -7.24
C GLN A 171 -22.18 -9.90 -6.44
N LYS A 172 -21.03 -10.06 -7.11
CA LYS A 172 -19.79 -10.54 -6.50
C LYS A 172 -18.89 -9.41 -5.99
N GLU A 173 -18.85 -8.29 -6.72
CA GLU A 173 -17.86 -7.21 -6.52
C GLU A 173 -18.47 -5.91 -5.97
N SER A 174 -19.78 -5.82 -5.76
CA SER A 174 -20.43 -4.62 -5.22
C SER A 174 -19.76 -4.13 -3.91
N PRO A 175 -19.56 -2.81 -3.73
CA PRO A 175 -19.63 -1.78 -4.77
C PRO A 175 -18.48 -1.93 -5.78
N VAL A 176 -18.79 -1.85 -7.07
CA VAL A 176 -17.82 -2.00 -8.16
C VAL A 176 -17.90 -0.83 -9.13
N HIS A 177 -16.75 -0.27 -9.52
CA HIS A 177 -16.69 0.82 -10.48
C HIS A 177 -17.15 0.35 -11.88
N VAL A 178 -17.91 1.16 -12.61
CA VAL A 178 -18.47 0.80 -13.95
C VAL A 178 -17.39 0.31 -14.92
N VAL A 179 -16.25 0.98 -14.95
CA VAL A 179 -15.09 0.58 -15.77
C VAL A 179 -14.51 -0.78 -15.36
N GLU A 180 -14.52 -1.11 -14.07
CA GLU A 180 -14.01 -2.40 -13.59
C GLU A 180 -14.99 -3.53 -13.92
N ALA A 181 -16.30 -3.28 -13.79
CA ALA A 181 -17.33 -4.22 -14.22
C ALA A 181 -17.19 -4.56 -15.72
N ALA A 182 -17.04 -3.53 -16.56
CA ALA A 182 -16.76 -3.72 -17.98
C ALA A 182 -15.43 -4.46 -18.23
N ARG A 183 -14.38 -4.12 -17.48
CA ARG A 183 -13.07 -4.80 -17.56
C ARG A 183 -13.20 -6.30 -17.29
N ARG A 184 -14.01 -6.74 -16.31
CA ARG A 184 -14.22 -8.18 -16.04
C ARG A 184 -14.78 -8.90 -17.26
N ILE A 185 -15.81 -8.32 -17.87
CA ILE A 185 -16.47 -8.88 -19.05
C ILE A 185 -15.51 -8.92 -20.25
N PHE A 186 -14.79 -7.83 -20.50
CA PHE A 186 -13.83 -7.75 -21.60
C PHE A 186 -12.66 -8.74 -21.42
N THR A 187 -12.18 -8.90 -20.19
CA THR A 187 -11.13 -9.87 -19.86
C THR A 187 -11.60 -11.29 -20.14
N GLU A 188 -12.80 -11.64 -19.71
CA GLU A 188 -13.38 -12.98 -19.92
C GLU A 188 -13.70 -13.25 -21.40
N ALA A 189 -14.11 -12.21 -22.14
CA ALA A 189 -14.30 -12.28 -23.60
C ALA A 189 -12.98 -12.34 -24.39
N GLY A 190 -11.84 -12.05 -23.76
CA GLY A 190 -10.53 -11.97 -24.41
C GLY A 190 -10.29 -10.68 -25.20
N VAL A 191 -11.07 -9.63 -24.94
CA VAL A 191 -11.02 -8.34 -25.65
C VAL A 191 -10.15 -7.36 -24.87
N LYS A 192 -8.98 -7.00 -25.42
CA LYS A 192 -8.06 -6.03 -24.80
C LYS A 192 -8.44 -4.57 -25.06
N ARG A 193 -9.08 -4.28 -26.19
CA ARG A 193 -9.42 -2.92 -26.65
C ARG A 193 -10.87 -2.90 -27.16
N PRO A 194 -11.85 -2.62 -26.31
CA PRO A 194 -13.25 -2.53 -26.72
C PRO A 194 -13.45 -1.32 -27.64
N GLY A 195 -14.15 -1.52 -28.76
CA GLY A 195 -14.54 -0.43 -29.66
C GLY A 195 -15.69 0.41 -29.08
N LYS A 196 -15.90 1.63 -29.61
CA LYS A 196 -16.95 2.56 -29.15
C LYS A 196 -18.35 1.94 -29.09
N ARG A 197 -18.68 1.09 -30.06
CA ARG A 197 -19.98 0.39 -30.11
C ARG A 197 -20.18 -0.56 -28.93
N VAL A 198 -19.13 -1.30 -28.55
CA VAL A 198 -19.19 -2.22 -27.40
C VAL A 198 -19.28 -1.43 -26.09
N GLN A 199 -18.57 -0.32 -25.99
CA GLN A 199 -18.66 0.56 -24.81
C GLN A 199 -20.07 1.16 -24.67
N ALA A 200 -20.67 1.63 -25.77
CA ALA A 200 -22.04 2.13 -25.75
C ALA A 200 -23.06 1.05 -25.36
N ALA A 201 -22.93 -0.17 -25.88
CA ALA A 201 -23.80 -1.29 -25.53
C ALA A 201 -23.66 -1.71 -24.06
N MET A 202 -22.46 -1.59 -23.47
CA MET A 202 -22.24 -1.81 -22.04
C MET A 202 -22.94 -0.76 -21.18
N GLU A 203 -22.89 0.52 -21.56
CA GLU A 203 -23.59 1.59 -20.84
C GLU A 203 -25.11 1.39 -20.92
N GLU A 204 -25.64 1.05 -22.10
CA GLU A 204 -27.06 0.75 -22.28
C GLU A 204 -27.52 -0.43 -21.40
N ALA A 205 -26.69 -1.48 -21.30
CA ALA A 205 -26.96 -2.62 -20.42
C ALA A 205 -26.94 -2.24 -18.93
N VAL A 206 -26.03 -1.36 -18.51
CA VAL A 206 -26.01 -0.82 -17.14
C VAL A 206 -27.28 0.00 -16.87
N ASP A 207 -27.68 0.86 -17.80
CA ASP A 207 -28.87 1.68 -17.66
C ASP A 207 -30.14 0.83 -17.55
N GLU A 208 -30.25 -0.27 -18.31
CA GLU A 208 -31.36 -1.23 -18.20
C GLU A 208 -31.42 -1.90 -16.82
N LEU A 209 -30.27 -2.30 -16.26
CA LEU A 209 -30.20 -2.87 -14.91
C LEU A 209 -30.60 -1.87 -13.82
N VAL A 210 -30.23 -0.60 -14.00
CA VAL A 210 -30.59 0.48 -13.08
C VAL A 210 -32.08 0.80 -13.16
N GLN A 211 -32.63 0.91 -14.38
CA GLN A 211 -34.06 1.18 -14.59
C GLN A 211 -34.95 0.06 -14.07
N SER A 212 -34.52 -1.19 -14.22
CA SER A 212 -35.23 -2.36 -13.69
C SER A 212 -35.08 -2.54 -12.17
N GLY A 213 -34.20 -1.78 -11.52
CA GLY A 213 -33.95 -1.83 -10.07
C GLY A 213 -33.15 -3.05 -9.60
N GLN A 214 -32.56 -3.83 -10.53
CA GLN A 214 -31.71 -4.97 -10.17
C GLN A 214 -30.35 -4.52 -9.61
N VAL A 215 -29.86 -3.38 -10.10
CA VAL A 215 -28.60 -2.74 -9.67
C VAL A 215 -28.90 -1.29 -9.33
N LEU A 216 -28.21 -0.73 -8.35
CA LEU A 216 -28.25 0.69 -8.05
C LEU A 216 -26.96 1.35 -8.57
N ARG A 217 -27.06 2.59 -9.04
CA ARG A 217 -25.90 3.39 -9.46
C ARG A 217 -25.72 4.58 -8.53
N ARG A 218 -24.51 4.75 -7.99
CA ARG A 218 -24.11 5.91 -7.18
C ARG A 218 -22.81 6.48 -7.77
N GLY A 219 -22.91 7.61 -8.45
CA GLY A 219 -21.82 8.13 -9.27
C GLY A 219 -21.35 7.09 -10.29
N ASP A 220 -20.06 6.75 -10.23
CA ASP A 220 -19.41 5.76 -11.11
C ASP A 220 -19.41 4.33 -10.56
N PHE A 221 -20.14 4.06 -9.48
CA PHE A 221 -20.20 2.75 -8.83
C PHE A 221 -21.55 2.08 -9.00
N LEU A 222 -21.49 0.77 -9.27
CA LEU A 222 -22.63 -0.14 -9.34
C LEU A 222 -22.74 -0.93 -8.05
N TRP A 223 -23.96 -1.01 -7.54
CA TRP A 223 -24.31 -1.56 -6.25
C TRP A 223 -25.35 -2.65 -6.39
N SER A 224 -25.20 -3.73 -5.62
CA SER A 224 -26.26 -4.69 -5.42
C SER A 224 -27.45 -4.02 -4.72
N ALA A 225 -28.67 -4.20 -5.22
CA ALA A 225 -29.84 -3.47 -4.71
C ALA A 225 -30.13 -3.66 -3.20
N GLY A 226 -29.73 -4.80 -2.63
CA GLY A 226 -29.88 -5.08 -1.19
C GLY A 226 -28.71 -4.64 -0.30
N MET A 227 -27.66 -4.04 -0.86
CA MET A 227 -26.45 -3.69 -0.08
C MET A 227 -26.66 -2.35 0.65
N THR A 228 -26.66 -2.40 1.98
CA THR A 228 -26.75 -1.21 2.84
C THR A 228 -25.39 -0.72 3.32
N LYS A 229 -24.45 -1.64 3.51
CA LYS A 229 -23.10 -1.36 4.00
C LYS A 229 -22.06 -2.04 3.10
N PRO A 230 -21.10 -1.30 2.51
CA PRO A 230 -20.08 -1.90 1.66
C PRO A 230 -19.02 -2.64 2.49
N PRO A 231 -18.46 -3.75 1.97
CA PRO A 231 -17.35 -4.44 2.62
C PRO A 231 -16.03 -3.69 2.41
N VAL A 232 -15.19 -3.64 3.45
CA VAL A 232 -13.80 -3.19 3.33
C VAL A 232 -12.95 -4.35 2.82
N ARG A 233 -12.16 -4.11 1.77
CA ARG A 233 -11.44 -5.18 1.05
C ARG A 233 -9.98 -4.84 0.80
N ASP A 234 -9.10 -5.82 0.99
CA ASP A 234 -7.70 -5.71 0.58
C ASP A 234 -7.57 -5.87 -0.94
N ARG A 235 -7.05 -4.85 -1.60
CA ARG A 235 -6.82 -4.80 -3.06
C ARG A 235 -5.37 -5.13 -3.46
N SER A 236 -4.49 -5.50 -2.53
CA SER A 236 -3.06 -5.72 -2.78
C SER A 236 -2.79 -6.74 -3.89
N GLY A 237 -3.61 -7.79 -4.00
CA GLY A 237 -3.53 -8.84 -5.02
C GLY A 237 -4.05 -8.46 -6.42
N LEU A 238 -4.59 -7.26 -6.61
CA LEU A 238 -5.17 -6.83 -7.89
C LEU A 238 -4.13 -6.25 -8.86
N PRO A 239 -4.38 -6.33 -10.19
CA PRO A 239 -3.52 -5.71 -11.18
C PRO A 239 -3.51 -4.17 -11.02
N PRO A 240 -2.43 -3.47 -11.45
CA PRO A 240 -2.28 -2.03 -11.21
C PRO A 240 -3.45 -1.15 -11.68
N ALA A 241 -4.12 -1.53 -12.78
CA ALA A 241 -5.26 -0.80 -13.31
C ALA A 241 -6.49 -0.83 -12.37
N SER A 242 -6.65 -1.91 -11.60
CA SER A 242 -7.74 -2.12 -10.65
C SER A 242 -7.39 -1.64 -9.24
N ARG A 243 -6.13 -1.25 -9.00
CA ARG A 243 -5.64 -0.67 -7.73
C ARG A 243 -5.59 0.86 -7.76
N LYS A 244 -6.13 1.52 -8.78
CA LYS A 244 -6.19 2.98 -8.77
C LYS A 244 -7.18 3.48 -7.71
N LEU A 245 -6.96 4.70 -7.21
CA LEU A 245 -7.80 5.28 -6.16
C LEU A 245 -9.27 5.39 -6.59
N GLU A 246 -9.52 5.70 -7.86
CA GLU A 246 -10.87 5.85 -8.41
C GLU A 246 -11.67 4.53 -8.43
N MET A 247 -11.00 3.38 -8.20
CA MET A 247 -11.66 2.08 -8.13
C MET A 247 -12.23 1.76 -6.73
N VAL A 248 -12.11 2.70 -5.77
CA VAL A 248 -12.66 2.60 -4.41
C VAL A 248 -13.80 3.59 -4.27
N SER A 249 -14.98 3.14 -3.84
CA SER A 249 -16.12 4.04 -3.56
C SER A 249 -15.87 4.85 -2.29
N ASP A 250 -16.45 6.05 -2.20
CA ASP A 250 -16.34 6.86 -0.98
C ASP A 250 -16.97 6.13 0.21
N GLU A 251 -18.07 5.39 0.01
CA GLU A 251 -18.71 4.62 1.07
C GLU A 251 -17.84 3.46 1.57
N GLU A 252 -17.13 2.75 0.68
CA GLU A 252 -16.17 1.71 1.10
C GLU A 252 -14.98 2.31 1.85
N LEU A 253 -14.50 3.47 1.39
CA LEU A 253 -13.41 4.19 2.04
C LEU A 253 -13.84 4.72 3.42
N ALA A 254 -15.09 5.18 3.56
CA ALA A 254 -15.68 5.57 4.82
C ALA A 254 -15.77 4.40 5.80
N GLU A 255 -16.15 3.21 5.34
CA GLU A 255 -16.11 2.01 6.18
C GLU A 255 -14.69 1.63 6.59
N ALA A 256 -13.71 1.80 5.70
CA ALA A 256 -12.30 1.57 6.03
C ALA A 256 -11.81 2.53 7.12
N VAL A 257 -12.24 3.80 7.09
CA VAL A 257 -11.98 4.77 8.17
C VAL A 257 -12.56 4.28 9.49
N CYS A 258 -13.85 3.89 9.52
CA CYS A 258 -14.48 3.39 10.73
C CYS A 258 -13.78 2.15 11.30
N VAL A 259 -13.33 1.22 10.44
CA VAL A 259 -12.58 0.02 10.87
C VAL A 259 -11.27 0.42 11.55
N VAL A 260 -10.48 1.30 10.91
CA VAL A 260 -9.19 1.77 11.45
C VAL A 260 -9.37 2.50 12.78
N VAL A 261 -10.31 3.44 12.85
CA VAL A 261 -10.58 4.22 14.07
C VAL A 261 -11.04 3.31 15.21
N GLY A 262 -11.98 2.40 14.93
CA GLY A 262 -12.53 1.49 15.94
C GLY A 262 -11.51 0.51 16.51
N GLN A 263 -10.54 0.07 15.72
CA GLN A 263 -9.49 -0.87 16.17
C GLN A 263 -8.33 -0.18 16.87
N SER A 264 -8.13 1.12 16.62
CA SER A 264 -7.05 1.90 17.24
C SER A 264 -7.44 2.49 18.60
N TYR A 265 -8.72 2.37 19.02
CA TYR A 265 -9.29 3.02 20.22
C TYR A 265 -9.03 4.55 20.25
N GLY A 266 -8.97 5.17 19.08
CA GLY A 266 -8.52 6.56 18.91
C GLY A 266 -7.31 6.65 17.98
N ILE A 267 -7.40 7.46 16.93
CA ILE A 267 -6.28 7.73 16.02
C ILE A 267 -6.18 9.22 15.72
N ALA A 268 -4.98 9.77 15.75
CA ALA A 268 -4.77 11.16 15.34
C ALA A 268 -5.20 11.34 13.88
N GLY A 269 -5.95 12.40 13.58
CA GLY A 269 -6.51 12.63 12.24
C GLY A 269 -5.46 12.56 11.12
N GLU A 270 -4.26 13.09 11.36
CA GLU A 270 -3.15 13.06 10.40
C GLU A 270 -2.61 11.65 10.09
N GLN A 271 -2.80 10.69 11.00
CA GLN A 271 -2.31 9.31 10.87
C GLN A 271 -3.36 8.39 10.24
N ALA A 272 -4.63 8.76 10.29
CA ALA A 272 -5.74 7.94 9.80
C ALA A 272 -5.61 7.58 8.30
N PRO A 273 -5.29 8.50 7.38
CA PRO A 273 -5.18 8.17 5.95
C PRO A 273 -4.17 7.06 5.67
N ALA A 274 -2.98 7.13 6.28
CA ALA A 274 -1.94 6.13 6.06
C ALA A 274 -2.37 4.72 6.53
N ALA A 275 -3.06 4.63 7.67
CA ALA A 275 -3.59 3.38 8.19
C ALA A 275 -4.73 2.83 7.31
N VAL A 276 -5.64 3.71 6.84
CA VAL A 276 -6.77 3.35 5.97
C VAL A 276 -6.31 2.78 4.64
N PHE A 277 -5.36 3.42 3.96
CA PHE A 277 -4.89 2.93 2.67
C PHE A 277 -4.01 1.69 2.80
N LYS A 278 -3.28 1.55 3.90
CA LYS A 278 -2.60 0.29 4.23
C LYS A 278 -3.60 -0.85 4.40
N LEU A 279 -4.73 -0.62 5.08
CA LEU A 279 -5.80 -1.59 5.25
C LEU A 279 -6.40 -2.03 3.90
N LEU A 280 -6.54 -1.10 2.95
CA LEU A 280 -7.05 -1.37 1.60
C LEU A 280 -6.00 -1.99 0.63
N GLY A 281 -4.78 -2.26 1.10
CA GLY A 281 -3.74 -2.91 0.28
C GLY A 281 -2.84 -1.97 -0.53
N TYR A 282 -2.87 -0.67 -0.25
CA TYR A 282 -1.98 0.29 -0.88
C TYR A 282 -0.63 0.35 -0.14
N SER A 283 0.46 0.28 -0.90
CA SER A 283 1.81 0.34 -0.33
C SER A 283 2.24 1.75 0.09
N ARG A 284 1.57 2.79 -0.42
CA ARG A 284 1.85 4.20 -0.13
C ARG A 284 0.56 5.01 -0.14
N THR A 285 0.59 6.14 0.56
CA THR A 285 -0.50 7.14 0.57
C THR A 285 0.02 8.41 -0.09
N THR A 286 -0.63 8.85 -1.16
CA THR A 286 -0.30 10.11 -1.85
C THR A 286 -1.13 11.27 -1.30
N ASP A 287 -0.79 12.52 -1.64
CA ASP A 287 -1.56 13.70 -1.21
C ASP A 287 -3.02 13.61 -1.67
N ALA A 288 -3.29 13.23 -2.92
CA ALA A 288 -4.66 13.02 -3.40
C ALA A 288 -5.45 11.94 -2.62
N MET A 289 -4.76 10.91 -2.11
CA MET A 289 -5.37 9.89 -1.26
C MET A 289 -5.69 10.47 0.11
N LYS A 290 -4.76 11.24 0.68
CA LYS A 290 -4.93 11.95 1.94
C LYS A 290 -6.10 12.93 1.87
N ASP A 291 -6.12 13.82 0.89
CA ASP A 291 -7.17 14.84 0.71
C ASP A 291 -8.57 14.20 0.62
N ARG A 292 -8.69 13.11 -0.15
CA ARG A 292 -9.95 12.36 -0.26
C ARG A 292 -10.35 11.72 1.06
N CYS A 293 -9.41 11.12 1.78
CA CYS A 293 -9.67 10.51 3.08
C CYS A 293 -10.06 11.56 4.13
N ASP A 294 -9.38 12.70 4.16
CA ASP A 294 -9.66 13.80 5.09
C ASP A 294 -11.06 14.41 4.83
N SER A 295 -11.46 14.50 3.56
CA SER A 295 -12.83 14.90 3.18
C SER A 295 -13.87 13.91 3.69
N ILE A 296 -13.61 12.60 3.59
CA ILE A 296 -14.51 11.56 4.11
C ILE A 296 -14.57 11.59 5.63
N ILE A 297 -13.44 11.75 6.32
CA ILE A 297 -13.39 11.91 7.78
C ILE A 297 -14.25 13.10 8.22
N SER A 298 -14.11 14.24 7.53
CA SER A 298 -14.92 15.43 7.79
C SER A 298 -16.42 15.16 7.62
N GLY A 299 -16.79 14.41 6.57
CA GLY A 299 -18.15 13.93 6.36
C GLY A 299 -18.65 13.06 7.51
N LEU A 300 -17.86 12.06 7.92
CA LEU A 300 -18.19 11.14 9.01
C LEU A 300 -18.34 11.83 10.37
N LEU A 301 -17.54 12.87 10.64
CA LEU A 301 -17.70 13.73 11.81
C LEU A 301 -19.03 14.50 11.76
N SER A 302 -19.37 15.07 10.59
CA SER A 302 -20.66 15.78 10.42
C SER A 302 -21.89 14.87 10.52
N GLU A 303 -21.76 13.61 10.10
CA GLU A 303 -22.80 12.57 10.20
C GLU A 303 -22.94 11.99 11.62
N GLY A 304 -22.03 12.31 12.54
CA GLY A 304 -22.00 11.76 13.89
C GLY A 304 -21.61 10.27 13.93
N ARG A 305 -20.86 9.80 12.92
CA ARG A 305 -20.29 8.44 12.91
C ARG A 305 -18.90 8.40 13.57
N LEU A 306 -18.22 9.54 13.55
CA LEU A 306 -16.96 9.78 14.27
C LEU A 306 -17.14 10.96 15.22
N GLU A 307 -16.32 11.00 16.25
CA GLU A 307 -16.17 12.14 17.16
C GLU A 307 -14.69 12.51 17.30
N ASP A 308 -14.43 13.79 17.60
CA ASP A 308 -13.10 14.28 17.96
C ASP A 308 -12.99 14.33 19.48
N ASP A 309 -12.21 13.41 20.05
CA ASP A 309 -11.88 13.35 21.47
C ASP A 309 -10.44 13.85 21.68
N GLY A 310 -10.30 15.16 21.90
CA GLY A 310 -9.02 15.77 22.23
C GLY A 310 -7.95 15.67 21.13
N GLY A 311 -8.35 15.71 19.86
CA GLY A 311 -7.48 15.56 18.69
C GLY A 311 -7.33 14.12 18.19
N LEU A 312 -8.02 13.17 18.82
CA LEU A 312 -8.12 11.79 18.37
C LEU A 312 -9.50 11.54 17.76
N LEU A 313 -9.52 10.96 16.57
CA LEU A 313 -10.75 10.44 15.98
C LEU A 313 -11.14 9.16 16.71
N VAL A 314 -12.37 9.12 17.23
CA VAL A 314 -12.99 7.95 17.85
C VAL A 314 -14.32 7.62 17.16
N LEU A 315 -14.79 6.38 17.29
CA LEU A 315 -16.13 6.04 16.84
C LEU A 315 -17.15 6.70 17.76
N ALA A 316 -18.18 7.32 17.19
CA ALA A 316 -19.29 7.85 17.98
C ALA A 316 -19.95 6.69 18.75
N ALA A 317 -20.25 6.91 20.03
CA ALA A 317 -20.98 5.92 20.81
C ALA A 317 -22.33 5.67 20.12
N SER A 318 -22.60 4.41 19.74
CA SER A 318 -23.92 4.06 19.22
C SER A 318 -24.93 4.44 20.30
N SER A 319 -25.75 5.46 20.06
CA SER A 319 -26.89 5.79 20.91
C SER A 319 -27.81 4.57 20.95
N HIS A 320 -27.58 3.67 21.91
CA HIS A 320 -28.54 2.65 22.27
C HIS A 320 -29.77 3.40 22.78
N THR A 321 -30.76 3.51 21.89
CA THR A 321 -32.12 3.88 22.21
C THR A 321 -33.00 2.71 21.81
#